data_AF-A0A9Q3CBN3-F1
#
_entry.id   AF-A0A9Q3CBN3-F1
#
_cell.length_a   1.000
_cell.length_b   1.000
_cell.length_c   1.000
_cell.angle_alpha   90.00
_cell.angle_beta   90.00
_cell.angle_gamma   90.00
#
_symmetry.space_group_name_H-M   'P 1'
#
loop_
_entity.id
_entity.type
_entity.pdbx_description
1 polymer ?
#
loop_
_entity_poly.entity_id
_entity_poly.type
_entity_poly.pdbx_seq_one_letter_code
_entity_poly.pdbx_strand_id
1 'polypeptide(L)'
;MGFPSHGRFKASEWALLYKVYLPFLILSQQMSLNEHSSPNTQRKMCKSEELANELTKNTFHLISAINIATSWTVSMDDATAFSEHWKAFCLSNQHLFPKQKSKPNKHFSDHIPELF
;
A
#
# COMPACT_ATOMS: atom_id res chain seq x y z
N MET A 1 27.25 -28.99 -2.15
CA MET A 1 26.13 -28.65 -3.04
C MET A 1 24.96 -28.20 -2.18
N GLY A 2 24.82 -26.90 -1.93
CA GLY A 2 23.72 -26.34 -1.13
C GLY A 2 22.55 -26.02 -2.05
N PHE A 3 21.43 -26.72 -1.91
CA PHE A 3 20.21 -26.40 -2.63
C PHE A 3 19.71 -25.01 -2.19
N PRO A 4 19.41 -24.08 -3.12
CA PRO A 4 18.87 -22.79 -2.75
C PRO A 4 17.49 -23.00 -2.09
N SER A 5 17.42 -22.70 -0.80
CA SER A 5 16.20 -22.78 -0.02
C SER A 5 15.22 -21.69 -0.49
N HIS A 6 14.32 -22.08 -1.39
CA HIS A 6 12.92 -21.69 -1.49
C HIS A 6 12.58 -20.18 -1.35
N GLY A 7 12.18 -19.58 -2.48
CA GLY A 7 11.02 -18.68 -2.56
C GLY A 7 11.04 -17.34 -1.81
N ARG A 8 12.19 -16.67 -1.69
CA ARG A 8 12.22 -15.28 -1.18
C ARG A 8 12.32 -14.32 -2.34
N PHE A 9 11.30 -13.48 -2.52
CA PHE A 9 11.35 -12.39 -3.47
C PHE A 9 12.54 -11.47 -3.19
N LYS A 10 13.27 -11.09 -4.24
CA LYS A 10 14.29 -10.04 -4.21
C LYS A 10 13.63 -8.69 -3.95
N ALA A 11 14.39 -7.73 -3.43
CA ALA A 11 13.88 -6.38 -3.15
C ALA A 11 13.25 -5.72 -4.41
N SER A 12 13.84 -5.94 -5.59
CA SER A 12 13.29 -5.49 -6.86
C SER A 12 11.95 -6.15 -7.22
N GLU A 13 11.76 -7.42 -6.89
CA GLU A 13 10.51 -8.15 -7.13
C GLU A 13 9.41 -7.69 -6.16
N TRP A 14 9.78 -7.40 -4.90
CA TRP A 14 8.86 -6.75 -3.95
C TRP A 14 8.44 -5.35 -4.43
N ALA A 15 9.39 -4.55 -4.91
CA ALA A 15 9.07 -3.23 -5.45
C ALA A 15 8.12 -3.34 -6.65
N LEU A 16 8.34 -4.29 -7.55
CA LEU A 16 7.45 -4.54 -8.68
C LEU A 16 6.05 -4.97 -8.24
N LEU A 17 5.96 -5.87 -7.25
CA LEU A 17 4.70 -6.31 -6.65
C LEU A 17 3.88 -5.13 -6.13
N TYR A 18 4.49 -4.30 -5.28
CA TYR A 18 3.78 -3.19 -4.63
C TYR A 18 3.47 -2.04 -5.60
N LYS A 19 4.37 -1.72 -6.53
CA LYS A 19 4.21 -0.56 -7.43
C LYS A 19 3.30 -0.81 -8.61
N VAL A 20 3.22 -2.05 -9.09
CA VAL A 20 2.55 -2.38 -10.36
C VAL A 20 1.38 -3.32 -10.15
N TYR A 21 1.63 -4.50 -9.59
CA TYR A 21 0.61 -5.55 -9.53
C TYR A 21 -0.50 -5.25 -8.52
N LEU A 22 -0.13 -4.74 -7.34
CA LEU A 22 -1.07 -4.43 -6.27
C LEU A 22 -2.06 -3.31 -6.63
N PRO A 23 -1.65 -2.16 -7.17
CA PRO A 23 -2.59 -1.14 -7.65
C PRO A 23 -3.45 -1.63 -8.81
N PHE A 24 -2.90 -2.43 -9.74
CA PHE A 24 -3.69 -3.01 -10.83
C PHE A 24 -4.79 -3.95 -10.32
N LEU A 25 -4.48 -4.78 -9.31
CA LEU A 25 -5.46 -5.66 -8.69
C LEU A 25 -6.59 -4.89 -8.02
N ILE A 26 -6.27 -3.81 -7.28
CA ILE A 26 -7.28 -2.98 -6.60
C ILE A 26 -8.18 -2.28 -7.62
N LEU A 27 -7.60 -1.69 -8.67
CA LEU A 27 -8.36 -1.03 -9.74
C LEU A 27 -9.28 -2.01 -10.48
N SER A 28 -8.81 -3.22 -10.78
CA SER A 28 -9.62 -4.22 -11.48
C SER A 28 -10.80 -4.70 -10.62
N GLN A 29 -10.62 -4.84 -9.30
CA GLN A 29 -11.73 -5.15 -8.37
C GLN A 29 -12.76 -4.02 -8.31
N GLN A 30 -12.32 -2.75 -8.30
CA GLN A 30 -13.23 -1.61 -8.29
C GLN A 30 -14.08 -1.52 -9.57
N MET A 31 -13.47 -1.74 -10.73
CA MET A 31 -14.20 -1.71 -12.02
C MET A 31 -15.28 -2.79 -12.08
N SER A 32 -15.00 -4.00 -11.57
CA SER A 32 -15.94 -5.11 -11.57
C SER A 32 -17.16 -4.89 -10.67
N LEU A 33 -17.05 -4.07 -9.60
CA LEU A 33 -18.16 -3.78 -8.69
C LEU A 33 -19.20 -2.81 -9.29
N ASN A 34 -18.82 -2.02 -10.29
CA ASN A 34 -19.68 -0.99 -10.88
C ASN A 34 -20.68 -1.53 -11.93
N GLU A 35 -20.47 -2.73 -12.47
CA GLU A 35 -21.24 -3.26 -13.61
C GLU A 35 -22.57 -3.96 -13.22
N HIS A 36 -22.82 -4.22 -11.92
CA HIS A 36 -23.98 -4.99 -11.46
C HIS A 36 -24.81 -4.25 -10.40
N SER A 37 -25.47 -3.14 -10.76
CA SER A 37 -26.33 -2.40 -9.82
C SER A 37 -27.83 -2.66 -10.04
N SER A 38 -28.41 -3.46 -9.14
CA SER A 38 -29.87 -3.61 -8.91
C SER A 38 -30.30 -2.73 -7.72
N PRO A 39 -31.56 -2.23 -7.63
CA PRO A 39 -31.96 -1.20 -6.66
C PRO A 39 -31.78 -1.59 -5.17
N ASN A 40 -31.96 -2.86 -4.81
CA ASN A 40 -31.73 -3.35 -3.43
C ASN A 40 -30.24 -3.46 -3.05
N THR A 41 -29.33 -3.30 -4.00
CA THR A 41 -27.87 -3.40 -3.81
C THR A 41 -27.26 -2.07 -3.34
N GLN A 42 -27.91 -0.92 -3.55
CA GLN A 42 -27.33 0.42 -3.33
C GLN A 42 -26.76 0.65 -1.91
N ARG A 43 -27.44 0.19 -0.85
CA ARG A 43 -26.97 0.39 0.54
C ARG A 43 -25.74 -0.45 0.91
N LYS A 44 -25.59 -1.65 0.33
CA LYS A 44 -24.39 -2.48 0.48
C LYS A 44 -23.25 -1.96 -0.41
N MET A 45 -23.61 -1.45 -1.59
CA MET A 45 -22.67 -0.85 -2.55
C MET A 45 -21.98 0.38 -1.98
N CYS A 46 -22.72 1.27 -1.31
CA CYS A 46 -22.14 2.48 -0.71
C CYS A 46 -21.06 2.17 0.34
N LYS A 47 -21.25 1.14 1.16
CA LYS A 47 -20.23 0.68 2.13
C LYS A 47 -19.06 -0.03 1.47
N SER A 48 -19.29 -0.82 0.42
CA SER A 48 -18.19 -1.48 -0.30
C SER A 48 -17.36 -0.48 -1.12
N GLU A 49 -18.00 0.54 -1.68
CA GLU A 49 -17.37 1.62 -2.41
C GLU A 49 -16.52 2.51 -1.49
N GLU A 50 -17.04 2.87 -0.32
CA GLU A 50 -16.27 3.60 0.69
C GLU A 50 -15.03 2.80 1.13
N LEU A 51 -15.18 1.51 1.43
CA LEU A 51 -14.05 0.64 1.78
C LEU A 51 -13.04 0.51 0.64
N ALA A 52 -13.51 0.38 -0.60
CA ALA A 52 -12.64 0.30 -1.77
C ALA A 52 -11.86 1.60 -2.02
N ASN A 53 -12.51 2.74 -1.82
CA ASN A 53 -11.87 4.06 -1.89
C ASN A 53 -10.78 4.21 -0.81
N GLU A 54 -11.05 3.80 0.42
CA GLU A 54 -10.06 3.83 1.49
C GLU A 54 -8.89 2.87 1.24
N LEU A 55 -9.14 1.67 0.72
CA LEU A 55 -8.08 0.73 0.31
C LEU A 55 -7.21 1.31 -0.80
N THR A 56 -7.83 1.99 -1.75
CA THR A 56 -7.15 2.65 -2.87
C THR A 56 -6.25 3.78 -2.38
N LYS A 57 -6.78 4.69 -1.55
CA LYS A 57 -5.99 5.77 -0.94
C LYS A 57 -4.82 5.22 -0.11
N ASN A 58 -5.08 4.21 0.73
CA ASN A 58 -4.05 3.55 1.52
C ASN A 58 -2.92 2.99 0.63
N THR A 59 -3.29 2.36 -0.48
CA THR A 59 -2.32 1.80 -1.44
C THR A 59 -1.52 2.88 -2.15
N PHE A 60 -2.15 3.99 -2.53
CA PHE A 60 -1.44 5.13 -3.11
C PHE A 60 -0.40 5.72 -2.16
N HIS A 61 -0.73 5.87 -0.88
CA HIS A 61 0.23 6.30 0.13
C HIS A 61 1.43 5.34 0.26
N LEU A 62 1.16 4.03 0.26
CA LEU A 62 2.23 3.02 0.29
C LEU A 62 3.15 3.11 -0.94
N ILE A 63 2.57 3.18 -2.14
CA ILE A 63 3.33 3.26 -3.40
C ILE A 63 4.17 4.54 -3.43
N SER A 64 3.60 5.67 -3.01
CA SER A 64 4.28 6.97 -2.99
C SER A 64 5.48 6.93 -2.04
N ALA A 65 5.31 6.38 -0.83
CA ALA A 65 6.41 6.18 0.11
C ALA A 65 7.51 5.25 -0.47
N ILE A 66 7.13 4.13 -1.09
CA ILE A 66 8.10 3.23 -1.73
C ILE A 66 8.83 3.92 -2.89
N ASN A 67 8.13 4.72 -3.70
CA ASN A 67 8.74 5.47 -4.81
C ASN A 67 9.79 6.45 -4.32
N ILE A 68 9.50 7.20 -3.24
CA ILE A 68 10.46 8.12 -2.64
C ILE A 68 11.66 7.34 -2.07
N ALA A 69 11.41 6.31 -1.26
CA ALA A 69 12.47 5.51 -0.63
C ALA A 69 13.35 4.73 -1.63
N THR A 70 12.90 4.57 -2.87
CA THR A 70 13.65 3.89 -3.95
C THR A 70 14.10 4.85 -5.05
N SER A 71 13.93 6.17 -4.85
CA SER A 71 14.44 7.18 -5.77
C SER A 71 15.97 7.21 -5.75
N TRP A 72 16.56 7.53 -6.90
CA TRP A 72 18.02 7.72 -7.02
C TRP A 72 18.51 9.00 -6.36
N THR A 73 17.63 10.00 -6.24
CA THR A 73 17.91 11.30 -5.64
C THR A 73 16.77 11.63 -4.68
N VAL A 74 17.10 12.04 -3.46
CA VAL A 74 16.13 12.39 -2.41
C VAL A 74 16.50 13.77 -1.87
N SER A 75 15.52 14.65 -1.77
CA SER A 75 15.61 15.99 -1.17
C SER A 75 14.97 16.00 0.23
N MET A 76 15.16 17.08 1.00
CA MET A 76 14.43 17.23 2.28
C MET A 76 12.91 17.30 2.10
N ASP A 77 12.44 17.84 0.97
CA ASP A 77 11.01 17.85 0.64
C ASP A 77 10.49 16.42 0.42
N ASP A 78 11.30 15.56 -0.21
CA ASP A 78 10.98 14.14 -0.38
C ASP A 78 10.96 13.40 0.96
N ALA A 79 11.87 13.69 1.89
CA ALA A 79 11.87 13.11 3.23
C ALA A 79 10.59 13.48 4.01
N THR A 80 10.14 14.73 3.86
CA THR A 80 8.87 15.22 4.42
C THR A 80 7.69 14.49 3.79
N ALA A 81 7.63 14.43 2.45
CA ALA A 81 6.56 13.75 1.72
C ALA A 81 6.51 12.24 2.02
N PHE A 82 7.68 11.60 2.17
CA PHE A 82 7.76 10.21 2.61
C PHE A 82 7.12 10.03 3.97
N SER A 83 7.47 10.88 4.94
CA SER A 83 6.94 10.82 6.31
C SER A 83 5.41 10.97 6.33
N GLU A 84 4.89 11.90 5.55
CA GLU A 84 3.45 12.15 5.41
C GLU A 84 2.73 10.92 4.82
N HIS A 85 3.22 10.41 3.69
CA HIS A 85 2.63 9.24 3.05
C HIS A 85 2.75 7.98 3.91
N TRP A 86 3.90 7.76 4.54
CA TRP A 86 4.12 6.61 5.41
C TRP A 86 3.20 6.63 6.63
N LYS A 87 3.05 7.79 7.28
CA LYS A 87 2.13 7.98 8.40
C LYS A 87 0.67 7.78 7.98
N ALA A 88 0.25 8.37 6.86
CA ALA A 88 -1.09 8.21 6.33
C ALA A 88 -1.41 6.75 6.00
N PHE A 89 -0.47 6.02 5.37
CA PHE A 89 -0.56 4.58 5.14
C PHE A 89 -0.70 3.81 6.46
N CYS A 90 0.15 4.10 7.46
CA CYS A 90 0.12 3.38 8.72
C CYS A 90 -1.19 3.55 9.49
N LEU A 91 -1.73 4.78 9.54
CA LEU A 91 -3.00 5.08 10.22
C LEU A 91 -4.19 4.41 9.52
N SER A 92 -4.32 4.58 8.21
CA SER A 92 -5.41 3.97 7.44
C SER A 92 -5.30 2.44 7.41
N ASN A 93 -4.09 1.87 7.41
CA ASN A 93 -3.91 0.42 7.47
C ASN A 93 -4.36 -0.18 8.82
N GLN A 94 -4.21 0.55 9.94
CA GLN A 94 -4.77 0.11 11.22
C GLN A 94 -6.30 0.14 11.21
N HIS A 95 -6.90 1.12 10.54
CA HIS A 95 -8.35 1.21 10.38
C HIS A 95 -8.90 0.10 9.48
N LEU A 96 -8.26 -0.14 8.33
CA LEU A 96 -8.65 -1.17 7.34
C LEU A 96 -8.43 -2.60 7.88
N PHE A 97 -7.36 -2.81 8.65
CA PHE A 97 -6.96 -4.13 9.14
C PHE A 97 -6.71 -4.13 10.68
N PRO A 98 -7.75 -3.92 11.50
CA PRO A 98 -7.60 -3.70 12.94
C PRO A 98 -7.06 -4.91 13.71
N LYS A 99 -7.18 -6.12 13.14
CA LYS A 99 -6.67 -7.36 13.74
C LYS A 99 -5.21 -7.64 13.39
N GLN A 100 -4.60 -6.85 12.50
CA GLN A 100 -3.23 -7.06 12.05
C GLN A 100 -2.24 -6.47 13.05
N LYS A 101 -1.41 -7.31 13.66
CA LYS A 101 -0.32 -6.87 14.55
C LYS A 101 0.82 -6.25 13.73
N SER A 102 1.39 -5.16 14.23
CA SER A 102 2.60 -4.58 13.66
C SER A 102 3.76 -5.56 13.75
N LYS A 103 4.49 -5.77 12.65
CA LYS A 103 5.69 -6.61 12.62
C LYS A 103 6.94 -5.74 12.84
N PRO A 104 8.06 -6.29 13.34
CA PRO A 104 9.28 -5.53 13.62
C PRO A 104 9.80 -4.70 12.42
N ASN A 105 9.69 -5.21 11.19
CA ASN A 105 10.08 -4.47 9.98
C ASN A 105 9.31 -3.17 9.77
N LYS A 106 8.10 -3.04 10.32
CA LYS A 106 7.32 -1.81 10.24
C LYS A 106 7.94 -0.69 11.10
N HIS A 107 8.54 -1.04 12.24
CA HIS A 107 9.23 -0.07 13.10
C HIS A 107 10.49 0.50 12.42
N PHE A 108 11.27 -0.34 11.74
CA PHE A 108 12.44 0.12 10.98
C PHE A 108 12.09 1.12 9.86
N SER A 109 10.88 1.03 9.32
CA SER A 109 10.44 1.93 8.26
C SER A 109 10.13 3.34 8.78
N ASP A 110 9.84 3.48 10.08
CA ASP A 110 9.58 4.78 10.72
C ASP A 110 10.85 5.64 10.85
N HIS A 111 12.03 5.01 10.77
CA HIS A 111 13.34 5.68 10.82
C HIS A 111 13.89 6.05 9.44
N ILE A 112 13.23 5.65 8.35
CA ILE A 112 13.66 6.00 6.99
C ILE A 112 13.79 7.54 6.78
N PRO A 113 12.89 8.39 7.30
CA PRO A 113 13.04 9.85 7.20
C PRO A 113 14.32 10.39 7.84
N GLU A 114 14.84 9.74 8.87
CA GLU A 114 16.01 10.18 9.64
C GLU A 114 17.34 9.92 8.90
N LEU A 115 17.28 9.22 7.76
CA LEU A 115 18.43 8.88 6.93
C LEU A 115 18.68 9.88 5.78
N PHE A 116 17.81 10.88 5.61
CA PHE A 116 17.86 11.86 4.52
C PHE A 116 18.38 13.22 4.98
#